data_AF-A0A2S5VWL0-F1
#
_entry.id   AF-A0A2S5VWL0-F1
#
_cell.length_a   1.000
_cell.length_b   1.000
_cell.length_c   1.000
_cell.angle_alpha   90.00
_cell.angle_beta   90.00
_cell.angle_gamma   90.00
#
_symmetry.space_group_name_H-M   'P 1'
#
loop_
_entity.id
_entity.type
_entity.pdbx_description
1 polymer ?
#
loop_
_entity_poly.entity_id
_entity_poly.type
_entity_poly.pdbx_seq_one_letter_code
_entity_poly.pdbx_strand_id
1 'polypeptide(L)'
;MWELQEAGDSVLLVAWDGDRHLGAGQLDLRGPDPELRNLHVDPMARGRGVGTAIIRATEARVAPGRLAVGVALDNPRARALYERLGYRGTGEVTTSAYEYVDDAGRTRQATETDERLVRELG
;
A
#
# COMPACT_ATOMS: atom_id res chain seq x y z
N MET A 1 -15.19 -2.31 -3.71
CA MET A 1 -14.10 -1.46 -4.24
C MET A 1 -14.62 -0.29 -5.07
N TRP A 2 -15.72 -0.45 -5.83
CA TRP A 2 -16.28 0.64 -6.65
C TRP A 2 -17.06 1.70 -5.82
N GLU A 3 -17.90 1.27 -4.87
CA GLU A 3 -18.73 2.16 -4.03
C GLU A 3 -17.92 3.15 -3.17
N LEU A 4 -16.75 2.73 -2.68
CA LEU A 4 -15.86 3.60 -1.89
C LEU A 4 -15.23 4.73 -2.71
N GLN A 5 -14.99 4.47 -4.01
CA GLN A 5 -14.43 5.49 -4.91
C GLN A 5 -15.49 6.53 -5.28
N GLU A 6 -16.74 6.11 -5.48
CA GLU A 6 -17.85 7.04 -5.72
C GLU A 6 -18.18 7.91 -4.50
N ALA A 7 -18.03 7.36 -3.29
CA ALA A 7 -18.20 8.11 -2.05
C ALA A 7 -17.07 9.14 -1.79
N GLY A 8 -15.96 9.09 -2.54
CA GLY A 8 -14.79 9.94 -2.33
C GLY A 8 -13.90 9.51 -1.15
N ASP A 9 -14.19 8.36 -0.53
CA ASP A 9 -13.48 7.81 0.64
C ASP A 9 -12.22 7.02 0.26
N SER A 10 -11.95 6.86 -1.03
CA SER A 10 -10.75 6.18 -1.51
C SER A 10 -10.32 6.68 -2.88
N VAL A 11 -9.00 6.76 -3.08
CA VAL A 11 -8.38 7.12 -4.36
C VAL A 11 -7.51 5.98 -4.85
N LEU A 12 -7.73 5.52 -6.08
CA LEU A 12 -6.82 4.59 -6.76
C LEU A 12 -5.72 5.37 -7.49
N LEU A 13 -4.47 5.13 -7.12
CA LEU A 13 -3.30 5.65 -7.83
C LEU A 13 -2.75 4.58 -8.74
N VAL A 14 -2.55 4.91 -10.01
CA VAL A 14 -2.07 3.98 -11.03
C VAL A 14 -0.85 4.58 -11.73
N ALA A 15 0.23 3.81 -11.80
CA ALA A 15 1.43 4.19 -12.53
C ALA A 15 1.39 3.66 -13.96
N TRP A 16 1.62 4.55 -14.92
CA TRP A 16 1.61 4.26 -16.36
C TRP A 16 2.94 4.65 -17.01
N ASP A 17 3.34 3.89 -18.03
CA ASP A 17 4.43 4.22 -18.97
C ASP A 17 3.88 4.03 -20.39
N GLY A 18 3.47 5.15 -21.01
CA GLY A 18 2.57 5.10 -22.17
C GLY A 18 1.28 4.36 -21.84
N ASP A 19 0.93 3.38 -22.67
CA ASP A 19 -0.26 2.52 -22.48
C ASP A 19 -0.02 1.35 -21.51
N ARG A 20 1.19 1.23 -20.93
CA ARG A 20 1.54 0.12 -20.05
C ARG A 20 1.26 0.46 -18.58
N HIS A 21 0.40 -0.33 -17.94
CA HIS A 21 0.23 -0.35 -16.49
C HIS A 21 1.48 -0.92 -15.80
N LEU A 22 2.06 -0.17 -14.86
CA LEU A 22 3.27 -0.57 -14.14
C LEU A 22 3.02 -0.94 -12.67
N GLY A 23 1.85 -0.60 -12.12
CA GLY A 23 1.51 -0.85 -10.73
C GLY A 23 0.46 0.14 -10.23
N ALA A 24 -0.08 -0.15 -9.06
CA ALA A 24 -1.07 0.70 -8.43
C ALA A 24 -0.99 0.64 -6.91
N GLY A 25 -1.66 1.59 -6.26
CA GLY A 25 -1.89 1.62 -4.83
C GLY A 25 -3.20 2.32 -4.52
N GLN A 26 -3.82 1.95 -3.41
CA GLN A 26 -5.09 2.52 -2.97
C GLN A 26 -4.85 3.42 -1.77
N LEU A 27 -5.14 4.69 -1.89
CA LEU A 27 -5.25 5.58 -0.75
C LEU A 27 -6.65 5.40 -0.13
N ASP A 28 -6.69 4.85 1.07
CA ASP A 28 -7.87 4.75 1.91
C ASP A 28 -7.92 6.01 2.78
N LEU A 29 -8.98 6.81 2.64
CA LEU A 29 -9.15 8.06 3.40
C LEU A 29 -10.00 7.85 4.66
N ARG A 30 -10.39 6.60 4.95
CA ARG A 30 -11.22 6.26 6.10
C ARG A 30 -10.33 6.07 7.32
N GLY A 31 -10.65 6.79 8.39
CA GLY A 31 -9.94 6.71 9.66
C GLY A 31 -9.14 7.97 9.99
N PRO A 32 -8.41 7.96 11.11
CA PRO A 32 -7.74 9.16 11.62
C PRO A 32 -6.52 9.57 10.78
N ASP A 33 -5.80 8.60 10.19
CA ASP A 33 -4.75 8.86 9.22
C ASP A 33 -5.09 8.14 7.91
N PRO A 34 -5.04 8.82 6.75
CA PRO A 34 -5.05 8.16 5.45
C PRO A 34 -4.01 7.05 5.37
N GLU A 35 -4.36 5.94 4.69
CA GLU A 35 -3.50 4.77 4.56
C GLU A 35 -3.30 4.38 3.10
N LEU A 36 -2.04 4.19 2.68
CA LEU A 36 -1.75 3.57 1.39
C LEU A 36 -1.76 2.05 1.53
N ARG A 37 -2.73 1.42 0.87
CA ARG A 37 -3.01 -0.01 0.88
C ARG A 37 -2.83 -0.60 -0.51
N ASN A 38 -2.74 -1.93 -0.60
CA ASN A 38 -2.73 -2.68 -1.86
C ASN A 38 -1.66 -2.20 -2.87
N LEU A 39 -0.53 -1.67 -2.37
CA LEU A 39 0.57 -1.20 -3.21
C LEU A 39 1.24 -2.39 -3.89
N HIS A 40 1.21 -2.41 -5.22
CA HIS A 40 1.90 -3.42 -6.01
C HIS A 40 2.58 -2.79 -7.23
N VAL A 41 3.63 -3.46 -7.69
CA VAL A 41 4.38 -3.10 -8.90
C VAL A 41 4.49 -4.35 -9.77
N ASP A 42 4.21 -4.19 -11.07
CA ASP A 42 4.41 -5.21 -12.10
C ASP A 42 5.79 -5.86 -11.89
N PRO A 43 5.88 -7.19 -11.79
CA PRO A 43 7.15 -7.89 -11.60
C PRO A 43 8.28 -7.43 -12.54
N MET A 44 7.97 -7.14 -13.81
CA MET A 44 8.92 -6.68 -14.81
C MET A 44 9.31 -5.20 -14.66
N ALA A 45 8.56 -4.42 -13.87
CA ALA A 45 8.82 -3.02 -13.59
C ALA A 45 9.48 -2.77 -12.21
N ARG A 46 9.69 -3.84 -11.41
CA ARG A 46 10.33 -3.74 -10.09
C ARG A 46 11.76 -3.21 -10.20
N GLY A 47 12.19 -2.46 -9.18
CA GLY A 47 13.53 -1.88 -9.14
C GLY A 47 13.70 -0.60 -9.99
N ARG A 48 12.68 -0.17 -10.73
CA ARG A 48 12.71 1.04 -11.57
C ARG A 48 12.11 2.29 -10.91
N GLY A 49 11.89 2.26 -9.59
CA GLY A 49 11.34 3.40 -8.85
C GLY A 49 9.80 3.55 -8.88
N VAL A 50 9.06 2.66 -9.55
CA VAL A 50 7.58 2.74 -9.68
C VAL A 50 6.87 2.82 -8.32
N GLY A 51 7.20 1.94 -7.37
CA GLY A 51 6.60 1.97 -6.04
C GLY A 51 6.88 3.27 -5.30
N THR A 52 8.09 3.83 -5.44
CA THR A 52 8.44 5.15 -4.91
C THR A 52 7.59 6.24 -5.56
N ALA A 53 7.39 6.20 -6.87
CA ALA A 53 6.56 7.19 -7.57
C ALA A 53 5.11 7.18 -7.09
N ILE A 54 4.53 5.98 -6.89
CA ILE A 54 3.18 5.84 -6.33
C ILE A 54 3.12 6.41 -4.91
N ILE A 55 4.05 6.02 -4.03
CA ILE A 55 4.10 6.53 -2.64
C ILE A 55 4.20 8.06 -2.61
N ARG A 56 5.10 8.66 -3.41
CA ARG A 56 5.25 10.12 -3.49
C ARG A 56 3.98 10.80 -4.01
N ALA A 57 3.30 10.21 -4.98
CA ALA A 57 2.03 10.73 -5.49
C ALA A 57 0.90 10.63 -4.46
N THR A 58 0.94 9.64 -3.57
CA THR A 58 0.05 9.55 -2.41
C THR A 58 0.39 10.60 -1.35
N GLU A 59 1.67 10.75 -0.99
CA GLU A 59 2.13 11.76 -0.05
C GLU A 59 1.69 13.17 -0.47
N ALA A 60 1.85 13.51 -1.74
CA ALA A 60 1.45 14.81 -2.28
C ALA A 60 -0.06 15.10 -2.19
N ARG A 61 -0.91 14.06 -2.08
CA ARG A 61 -2.36 14.22 -1.89
C ARG A 61 -2.76 14.40 -0.43
N VAL A 62 -1.91 13.92 0.49
CA VAL A 62 -2.17 13.95 1.93
C VAL A 62 -1.48 15.15 2.58
N ALA A 63 -0.41 15.69 1.99
CA ALA A 63 0.33 16.81 2.54
C ALA A 63 -0.51 18.12 2.57
N PRO A 64 -0.43 18.91 3.66
CA PRO A 64 0.20 18.57 4.93
C PRO A 64 -0.65 17.57 5.74
N GLY A 65 -0.02 16.65 6.46
CA GLY A 65 -0.73 15.66 7.24
C GLY A 65 0.11 14.44 7.58
N ARG A 66 -0.54 13.34 7.98
CA ARG A 66 0.10 12.09 8.33
C ARG A 66 -0.39 10.98 7.39
N LEU A 67 0.54 10.18 6.88
CA LEU A 67 0.22 9.04 6.00
C LEU A 67 0.72 7.75 6.64
N ALA A 68 -0.11 6.72 6.61
CA ALA A 68 0.20 5.39 7.10
C ALA A 68 0.35 4.37 5.97
N VAL A 69 1.10 3.31 6.26
CA VAL A 69 1.20 2.09 5.45
C VAL A 69 1.21 0.87 6.37
N GLY A 70 0.60 -0.23 5.93
CA GLY A 70 0.84 -1.56 6.50
C GLY A 70 1.99 -2.26 5.76
N VAL A 71 2.84 -2.98 6.49
CA VAL A 71 3.86 -3.84 5.89
C VAL A 71 3.93 -5.19 6.59
N ALA A 72 3.78 -6.25 5.80
CA ALA A 72 3.92 -7.62 6.28
C ALA A 72 5.31 -7.84 6.88
N LEU A 73 5.38 -8.52 8.03
CA LEU A 73 6.64 -8.77 8.75
C LEU A 73 7.63 -9.60 7.93
N ASP A 74 7.16 -10.39 6.98
CA ASP A 74 7.96 -11.20 6.06
C ASP A 74 8.32 -10.48 4.74
N ASN A 75 8.02 -9.18 4.63
CA ASN A 75 8.34 -8.35 3.47
C ASN A 75 9.40 -7.27 3.76
N PRO A 76 10.66 -7.67 4.04
CA PRO A 76 11.73 -6.75 4.40
C PRO A 76 12.07 -5.77 3.26
N ARG A 77 11.79 -6.14 2.01
CA ARG A 77 11.98 -5.27 0.85
C ARG A 77 11.03 -4.07 0.86
N ALA A 78 9.75 -4.28 1.17
CA ALA A 78 8.79 -3.20 1.31
C ALA A 78 9.11 -2.33 2.53
N ARG A 79 9.48 -2.95 3.66
CA ARG A 79 9.88 -2.22 4.87
C ARG A 79 11.06 -1.27 4.59
N ALA A 80 12.12 -1.78 3.97
CA ALA A 80 13.28 -0.96 3.61
C ALA A 80 12.94 0.19 2.64
N LEU A 81 11.98 -0.02 1.73
CA LEU A 81 11.48 1.05 0.86
C LEU A 81 10.78 2.14 1.68
N TYR A 82 9.86 1.77 2.56
CA TYR A 82 9.13 2.73 3.40
C TYR A 82 10.06 3.49 4.35
N GLU A 83 10.97 2.79 5.03
CA GLU A 83 11.95 3.41 5.94
C GLU A 83 12.86 4.42 5.22
N ARG A 84 13.34 4.08 4.02
CA ARG A 84 14.14 5.02 3.19
C ARG A 84 13.34 6.26 2.79
N LEU A 85 12.02 6.13 2.67
CA LEU A 85 11.13 7.26 2.40
C LEU A 85 10.73 8.01 3.68
N GLY A 86 11.27 7.65 4.85
CA GLY A 86 11.07 8.37 6.11
C GLY A 86 9.89 7.87 6.93
N TYR A 87 9.27 6.74 6.57
CA TYR A 87 8.27 6.10 7.40
C TYR A 87 8.93 5.41 8.60
N ARG A 88 8.23 5.38 9.73
CA ARG A 88 8.69 4.77 10.97
C ARG A 88 7.64 3.81 11.50
N GLY A 89 8.09 2.64 11.98
CA GLY A 89 7.21 1.67 12.62
C GLY A 89 6.60 2.24 13.90
N THR A 90 5.32 2.02 14.11
CA THR A 90 4.62 2.43 15.34
C THR A 90 4.67 1.34 16.42
N GLY A 91 5.10 0.12 16.06
CA GLY A 91 5.00 -1.05 16.92
C GLY A 91 3.58 -1.63 16.99
N GLU A 92 2.60 -1.00 16.35
CA GLU A 92 1.25 -1.55 16.22
C GLU A 92 1.26 -2.66 15.17
N VAL A 93 0.99 -3.88 15.61
CA VAL A 93 0.98 -5.08 14.78
C VAL A 93 -0.44 -5.65 14.71
N THR A 94 -0.89 -5.97 13.50
CA THR A 94 -2.21 -6.58 13.26
C THR A 94 -2.01 -7.92 12.56
N THR A 95 -2.66 -8.96 13.07
CA THR A 95 -2.70 -10.27 12.41
C THR A 95 -4.09 -10.48 11.81
N SER A 96 -4.15 -10.67 10.49
CA SER A 96 -5.38 -10.92 9.76
C SER A 96 -5.38 -12.34 9.18
N ALA A 97 -6.49 -13.06 9.34
CA ALA A 97 -6.72 -14.34 8.68
C ALA A 97 -7.68 -14.12 7.50
N TYR A 98 -7.33 -14.62 6.32
CA TYR A 98 -8.17 -14.54 5.13
C TYR A 98 -8.18 -15.86 4.36
N GLU A 99 -9.25 -16.06 3.60
CA GLU A 99 -9.39 -17.19 2.72
C GLU A 99 -9.03 -16.78 1.29
N TYR A 100 -8.25 -17.62 0.60
CA TYR A 100 -7.96 -17.46 -0.81
C TYR A 100 -8.12 -18.79 -1.52
N VAL A 101 -8.40 -18.74 -2.83
CA VAL A 101 -8.51 -19.93 -3.67
C VAL A 101 -7.17 -20.15 -4.36
N ASP A 102 -6.56 -21.32 -4.17
CA ASP A 102 -5.31 -21.69 -4.84
C ASP A 102 -5.52 -21.98 -6.34
N ASP A 103 -4.42 -22.14 -7.10
CA ASP A 103 -4.48 -22.41 -8.54
C ASP A 103 -5.22 -23.71 -8.90
N ALA A 104 -5.44 -24.60 -7.92
CA ALA A 104 -6.20 -25.83 -8.07
C ALA A 104 -7.69 -25.67 -7.68
N GLY A 105 -8.15 -24.45 -7.42
CA GLY A 105 -9.53 -24.15 -7.07
C GLY A 105 -9.90 -24.47 -5.61
N ARG A 106 -8.92 -24.71 -4.74
CA ARG A 106 -9.19 -25.09 -3.33
C ARG A 106 -9.11 -23.86 -2.43
N THR A 107 -10.10 -23.71 -1.56
CA THR A 107 -10.05 -22.70 -0.49
C THR A 107 -8.92 -23.04 0.49
N ARG A 108 -8.07 -22.06 0.75
CA ARG A 108 -6.96 -22.08 1.69
C ARG A 108 -7.14 -20.94 2.68
N GLN A 109 -6.69 -21.14 3.90
CA GLN A 109 -6.55 -20.07 4.87
C GLN A 109 -5.10 -19.59 4.89
N ALA A 110 -4.93 -18.28 4.90
CA ALA A 110 -3.67 -17.61 5.14
C ALA A 110 -3.81 -16.69 6.35
N THR A 111 -2.70 -16.52 7.05
CA THR A 111 -2.55 -15.54 8.11
C THR A 111 -1.41 -14.61 7.72
N GLU A 112 -1.67 -13.32 7.72
CA GLU A 112 -0.68 -12.26 7.49
C GLU A 112 -0.55 -11.42 8.75
N THR A 113 0.67 -11.07 9.12
CA THR A 113 0.95 -10.16 10.23
C THR A 113 1.66 -8.95 9.68
N ASP A 114 1.07 -7.78 9.88
CA ASP A 114 1.56 -6.49 9.39
C ASP A 114 1.91 -5.56 10.54
N GLU A 115 2.99 -4.80 10.39
CA GLU A 115 3.28 -3.64 11.24
C GLU A 115 2.77 -2.36 10.55
N ARG A 116 2.15 -1.47 11.33
CA ARG A 116 1.80 -0.11 10.88
C ARG A 116 3.04 0.79 10.92
N LEU A 117 3.30 1.45 9.79
CA LEU A 117 4.33 2.47 9.65
C LEU A 117 3.67 3.81 9.30
N VAL A 118 4.22 4.91 9.82
CA VAL A 118 3.68 6.26 9.60
C VAL A 118 4.74 7.26 9.19
N ARG A 119 4.33 8.31 8.51
CA ARG A 119 5.16 9.47 8.20
C ARG A 119 4.36 10.77 8.31
N GLU A 120 4.97 11.77 8.96
CA GLU A 120 4.52 13.16 8.93
C GLU A 120 4.95 13.83 7.62
N LEU A 121 4.02 14.55 7.01
CA LEU A 121 4.16 15.26 5.74
C LEU A 121 3.93 16.75 6.01
N GLY A 122 4.97 17.56 5.76
CA GLY A 122 4.93 19.02 5.90
C GLY A 122 4.39 19.72 4.66
#